data_AF-A0A918T8U4-F1
#
_entry.id   AF-A0A918T8U4-F1
#
_cell.length_a   1.000
_cell.length_b   1.000
_cell.length_c   1.000
_cell.angle_alpha   90.00
_cell.angle_beta   90.00
_cell.angle_gamma   90.00
#
_symmetry.space_group_name_H-M   'P 1'
#
loop_
_entity.id
_entity.type
_entity.pdbx_description
1 polymer ?
#
loop_
_entity_poly.entity_id
_entity_poly.type
_entity_poly.pdbx_seq_one_letter_code
_entity_poly.pdbx_strand_id
1 'polypeptide(L)'
;MNLVTAHDYAWIRTSPLFRHALESGYTLTLIRGRSPHEVLRAMEAEPCGTGEGTEGLIEADSDHRDEAGWDSWDESYVAGVFGTPGEGGDWTLVLGFDGGLGIGDAAVEELSKGGRIVVHSSNGGKPIHLFHWFEDGALRTMFEAASARYGSTPDELVPLLRDVGFPLTPEGEHDESAPDVDGKAAVLALTERLTGVRVTEPFLQDATYALGIVPERPAEEWTGVIIDITDAHGERFYREWTYEEIAAASDRARAEANAPVVIAYDAPQATDRPQDGPGEVRKG
;
A
#
# COMPACT_ATOMS: atom_id res chain seq x y z
N MET A 1 -3.63 -5.99 -36.33
CA MET A 1 -3.46 -4.98 -35.28
C MET A 1 -2.15 -5.28 -34.59
N ASN A 2 -1.30 -4.27 -34.37
CA ASN A 2 -0.09 -4.46 -33.58
C ASN A 2 -0.53 -4.70 -32.13
N LEU A 3 -0.04 -5.77 -31.51
CA LEU A 3 -0.39 -6.13 -30.14
C LEU A 3 0.37 -5.18 -29.20
N VAL A 4 -0.33 -4.58 -28.25
CA VAL A 4 0.25 -3.68 -27.23
C VAL A 4 1.19 -4.45 -26.32
N THR A 5 2.37 -3.87 -26.05
CA THR A 5 3.43 -4.45 -25.23
C THR A 5 4.01 -3.40 -24.26
N ALA A 6 4.89 -3.84 -23.35
CA ALA A 6 5.63 -2.95 -22.46
C ALA A 6 6.36 -1.81 -23.18
N HIS A 7 6.80 -2.00 -24.43
CA HIS A 7 7.48 -0.96 -25.20
C HIS A 7 6.60 0.25 -25.50
N ASP A 8 5.30 0.04 -25.71
CA ASP A 8 4.33 1.12 -25.97
C ASP A 8 4.13 2.04 -24.74
N TYR A 9 4.56 1.55 -23.58
CA TYR A 9 4.47 2.21 -22.28
C TYR A 9 5.83 2.66 -21.73
N ALA A 10 6.91 2.58 -22.51
CA ALA A 10 8.24 2.99 -22.06
C ALA A 10 8.34 4.49 -21.68
N TRP A 11 7.38 5.30 -22.13
CA TRP A 11 7.27 6.74 -21.82
C TRP A 11 7.14 7.03 -20.31
N ILE A 12 6.67 6.08 -19.50
CA ILE A 12 6.52 6.26 -18.06
C ILE A 12 7.84 6.62 -17.35
N ARG A 13 8.99 6.21 -17.91
CA ARG A 13 10.31 6.52 -17.36
C ARG A 13 10.66 8.00 -17.42
N THR A 14 10.06 8.72 -18.37
CA THR A 14 10.31 10.14 -18.60
C THR A 14 9.13 11.03 -18.20
N SER A 15 7.99 10.43 -17.83
CA SER A 15 6.79 11.15 -17.43
C SER A 15 6.97 11.78 -16.05
N PRO A 16 6.79 13.11 -15.92
CA PRO A 16 6.74 13.79 -14.62
C PRO A 16 5.61 13.27 -13.73
N LEU A 17 4.45 12.96 -14.31
CA LEU A 17 3.31 12.40 -13.59
C LEU A 17 3.66 11.04 -12.97
N PHE A 18 4.23 10.12 -13.74
CA PHE A 18 4.60 8.81 -13.22
C PHE A 18 5.75 8.90 -12.22
N ARG A 19 6.67 9.86 -12.36
CA ARG A 19 7.66 10.13 -11.30
C ARG A 19 6.97 10.49 -9.99
N HIS A 20 6.04 11.44 -10.01
CA HIS A 20 5.27 11.83 -8.83
C HIS A 20 4.48 10.63 -8.26
N ALA A 21 3.78 9.88 -9.10
CA ALA A 21 3.02 8.69 -8.69
C ALA A 21 3.91 7.63 -8.01
N LEU A 22 5.14 7.44 -8.49
CA LEU A 22 6.08 6.48 -7.91
C LEU A 22 6.74 6.99 -6.63
N GLU A 23 6.86 8.29 -6.45
CA GLU A 23 7.36 8.92 -5.22
C GLU A 23 6.29 8.86 -4.12
N SER A 24 5.06 9.29 -4.42
CA SER A 24 3.93 9.32 -3.50
C SER A 24 3.35 7.94 -3.20
N GLY A 25 3.49 7.01 -4.16
CA GLY A 25 2.64 5.83 -4.22
C GLY A 25 1.30 6.17 -4.86
N TYR A 26 0.72 5.19 -5.55
CA TYR A 26 -0.53 5.39 -6.27
C TYR A 26 -1.28 4.09 -6.44
N THR A 27 -2.57 4.23 -6.67
CA THR A 27 -3.44 3.17 -7.17
C THR A 27 -4.19 3.66 -8.40
N LEU A 28 -4.13 2.89 -9.50
CA LEU A 28 -4.95 3.06 -10.68
C LEU A 28 -5.88 1.86 -10.81
N THR A 29 -7.19 2.12 -10.80
CA THR A 29 -8.22 1.09 -10.86
C THR A 29 -9.18 1.37 -12.01
N LEU A 30 -9.40 0.38 -12.87
CA LEU A 30 -10.39 0.41 -13.95
C LEU A 30 -11.53 -0.53 -13.63
N ILE A 31 -12.77 -0.04 -13.68
CA ILE A 31 -13.99 -0.74 -13.27
C ILE A 31 -15.00 -0.73 -14.41
N ARG A 32 -15.37 -1.90 -14.95
CA ARG A 32 -16.33 -2.00 -16.05
C ARG A 32 -17.77 -1.83 -15.56
N GLY A 33 -18.55 -1.04 -16.29
CA GLY A 33 -20.01 -0.95 -16.12
C GLY A 33 -20.46 -0.23 -14.85
N ARG A 34 -19.61 0.62 -14.26
CA ARG A 34 -19.93 1.49 -13.12
C ARG A 34 -19.70 2.93 -13.52
N SER A 35 -20.52 3.83 -13.00
CA SER A 35 -20.34 5.27 -13.14
C SER A 35 -19.39 5.83 -12.06
N PRO A 36 -18.76 7.00 -12.28
CA PRO A 36 -17.93 7.65 -11.27
C PRO A 36 -18.62 7.85 -9.91
N HIS A 37 -19.91 8.21 -9.92
CA HIS A 37 -20.68 8.38 -8.69
C HIS A 37 -20.89 7.05 -7.94
N GLU A 38 -21.17 5.95 -8.64
CA GLU A 38 -21.34 4.64 -8.01
C GLU A 38 -20.03 4.18 -7.35
N VAL A 39 -18.91 4.44 -8.01
CA VAL A 39 -17.58 4.09 -7.49
C VAL A 39 -17.23 4.91 -6.25
N LEU A 40 -17.35 6.25 -6.31
CA LEU A 40 -17.10 7.11 -5.14
C LEU A 40 -17.99 6.74 -3.94
N ARG A 41 -19.27 6.41 -4.20
CA ARG A 41 -20.18 5.95 -3.15
C ARG A 41 -19.72 4.63 -2.53
N ALA A 42 -19.27 3.67 -3.34
CA ALA A 42 -18.79 2.39 -2.86
C ALA A 42 -17.48 2.51 -2.07
N MET A 43 -16.68 3.54 -2.35
CA MET A 43 -15.50 3.91 -1.57
C MET A 43 -15.82 4.68 -0.29
N GLU A 44 -17.11 4.93 -0.01
CA GLU A 44 -17.57 5.79 1.08
C GLU A 44 -16.97 7.21 1.02
N ALA A 45 -16.60 7.66 -0.17
CA ALA A 45 -15.91 8.93 -0.35
C ALA A 45 -16.87 10.11 -0.18
N GLU A 46 -16.44 11.11 0.60
CA GLU A 46 -17.13 12.39 0.70
C GLU A 46 -16.83 13.23 -0.56
N PRO A 47 -17.84 13.58 -1.39
CA PRO A 47 -17.58 14.36 -2.59
C PRO A 47 -17.00 15.73 -2.27
N CYS A 48 -15.83 16.05 -2.84
CA CYS A 48 -15.13 17.31 -2.58
C CYS A 48 -14.99 18.21 -3.82
N GLY A 49 -15.63 17.85 -4.94
CA GLY A 49 -15.73 18.71 -6.12
C GLY A 49 -15.20 18.06 -7.40
N THR A 50 -14.53 18.85 -8.23
CA THR A 50 -13.95 18.41 -9.50
C THR A 50 -12.55 18.96 -9.68
N GLY A 51 -11.66 18.17 -10.31
CA GLY A 51 -10.29 18.57 -10.65
C GLY A 51 -10.07 18.46 -12.15
N GLU A 52 -9.44 19.48 -12.75
CA GLU A 52 -9.04 19.43 -14.16
C GLU A 52 -7.67 18.75 -14.29
N GLY A 53 -7.65 17.61 -14.97
CA GLY A 53 -6.45 16.83 -15.17
C GLY A 53 -5.85 16.28 -13.89
N THR A 54 -4.65 15.71 -14.04
CA THR A 54 -3.88 15.24 -12.89
C THR A 54 -3.35 16.38 -12.03
N GLU A 55 -3.21 17.59 -12.57
CA GLU A 55 -2.78 18.76 -11.79
C GLU A 55 -3.84 19.13 -10.74
N GLY A 56 -5.11 19.22 -11.13
CA GLY A 56 -6.19 19.49 -10.18
C GLY A 56 -6.38 18.37 -9.15
N LEU A 57 -6.13 17.11 -9.52
CA LEU A 57 -6.12 16.00 -8.56
C LEU A 57 -4.96 16.10 -7.56
N ILE A 58 -3.75 16.42 -8.02
CA ILE A 58 -2.57 16.57 -7.15
C ILE A 58 -2.75 17.76 -6.21
N GLU A 59 -3.31 18.87 -6.69
CA GLU A 59 -3.63 20.05 -5.88
C GLU A 59 -4.61 19.68 -4.76
N ALA A 60 -5.73 19.03 -5.10
CA ALA A 60 -6.72 18.61 -4.11
C ALA A 60 -6.15 17.62 -3.07
N ASP A 61 -5.33 16.66 -3.50
CA ASP A 61 -4.67 15.71 -2.59
C ASP A 61 -3.66 16.42 -1.65
N SER A 62 -2.94 17.41 -2.16
CA SER A 62 -1.98 18.21 -1.38
C SER A 62 -2.69 19.09 -0.34
N ASP A 63 -3.76 19.78 -0.74
CA ASP A 63 -4.57 20.62 0.14
C ASP A 63 -5.17 19.78 1.28
N HIS A 64 -5.70 18.60 0.97
CA HIS A 64 -6.23 17.67 1.98
C HIS A 64 -5.18 17.25 3.00
N ARG A 65 -3.96 16.91 2.56
CA ARG A 65 -2.84 16.55 3.45
C ARG A 65 -2.38 17.71 4.33
N ASP A 66 -2.34 18.92 3.77
CA ASP A 66 -1.97 20.12 4.52
C ASP A 66 -3.01 20.44 5.61
N GLU A 67 -4.30 20.20 5.33
CA GLU A 67 -5.39 20.36 6.31
C GLU A 67 -5.37 19.30 7.42
N ALA A 68 -5.07 18.04 7.11
CA ALA A 68 -4.98 16.94 8.08
C ALA A 68 -3.82 17.15 9.10
N GLY A 69 -2.78 17.89 8.70
CA GLY A 69 -1.64 18.26 9.53
C GLY A 69 -0.66 17.11 9.79
N TRP A 70 0.62 17.47 9.93
CA TRP A 70 1.76 16.53 10.03
C TRP A 70 1.76 15.59 11.24
N ASP A 71 0.90 15.82 12.24
CA ASP A 71 0.79 15.01 13.46
C ASP A 71 -0.37 14.00 13.41
N SER A 72 -1.19 13.99 12.35
CA SER A 72 -2.23 12.99 12.17
C SER A 72 -1.70 11.82 11.34
N TRP A 73 -1.98 10.60 11.80
CA TRP A 73 -1.81 9.37 11.02
C TRP A 73 -3.03 9.13 10.14
N ASP A 74 -3.63 10.21 9.61
CA ASP A 74 -4.82 10.11 8.78
C ASP A 74 -4.44 9.53 7.42
N GLU A 75 -4.86 8.29 7.17
CA GLU A 75 -4.65 7.59 5.90
C GLU A 75 -5.74 7.92 4.87
N SER A 76 -6.63 8.89 5.14
CA SER A 76 -7.56 9.39 4.14
C SER A 76 -6.82 10.06 2.96
N TYR A 77 -7.43 9.97 1.78
CA TYR A 77 -6.81 10.46 0.55
C TYR A 77 -7.87 10.95 -0.44
N VAL A 78 -7.46 11.78 -1.40
CA VAL A 78 -8.35 12.22 -2.48
C VAL A 78 -8.30 11.22 -3.63
N ALA A 79 -9.46 10.69 -4.01
CA ALA A 79 -9.63 9.88 -5.20
C ALA A 79 -10.21 10.72 -6.34
N GLY A 80 -9.54 10.69 -7.49
CA GLY A 80 -10.07 11.22 -8.75
C GLY A 80 -10.72 10.12 -9.57
N VAL A 81 -11.94 10.38 -10.07
CA VAL A 81 -12.72 9.38 -10.82
C VAL A 81 -13.32 9.95 -12.10
N PHE A 82 -13.20 9.25 -13.22
CA PHE A 82 -13.85 9.63 -14.48
C PHE A 82 -14.21 8.41 -15.36
N GLY A 83 -15.17 8.60 -16.27
CA GLY A 83 -15.65 7.57 -17.20
C GLY A 83 -14.91 7.57 -18.53
N THR A 84 -14.70 6.40 -19.12
CA THR A 84 -14.01 6.20 -20.41
C THR A 84 -14.56 4.97 -21.13
N PRO A 85 -14.66 4.95 -22.47
CA PRO A 85 -15.03 3.74 -23.20
C PRO A 85 -13.89 2.72 -23.20
N GLY A 86 -14.22 1.43 -23.27
CA GLY A 86 -13.26 0.34 -23.41
C GLY A 86 -13.88 -0.94 -23.97
N GLU A 87 -13.16 -2.04 -23.85
CA GLU A 87 -13.62 -3.36 -24.24
C GLU A 87 -14.77 -3.81 -23.33
N GLY A 88 -15.87 -4.27 -23.94
CA GLY A 88 -17.03 -4.76 -23.20
C GLY A 88 -17.92 -3.67 -22.60
N GLY A 89 -17.69 -2.39 -22.92
CA GLY A 89 -18.58 -1.28 -22.53
C GLY A 89 -17.84 -0.09 -21.93
N ASP A 90 -18.57 0.71 -21.14
CA ASP A 90 -18.00 1.83 -20.42
C ASP A 90 -17.21 1.35 -19.20
N TRP A 91 -16.11 2.03 -18.92
CA TRP A 91 -15.23 1.84 -17.79
C TRP A 91 -15.17 3.11 -16.96
N THR A 92 -14.95 2.96 -15.66
CA THR A 92 -14.59 4.07 -14.77
C THR A 92 -13.14 3.87 -14.31
N LEU A 93 -12.34 4.91 -14.46
CA LEU A 93 -10.97 4.97 -13.93
C LEU A 93 -11.00 5.70 -12.58
N VAL A 94 -10.33 5.13 -11.59
CA VAL A 94 -10.00 5.74 -10.30
C VAL A 94 -8.49 5.91 -10.25
N LEU A 95 -8.03 7.10 -9.89
CA LEU A 95 -6.64 7.41 -9.60
C LEU A 95 -6.55 8.05 -8.22
N GLY A 96 -5.68 7.52 -7.36
CA GLY A 96 -5.34 8.12 -6.07
C GLY A 96 -3.83 8.07 -5.85
N PHE A 97 -3.29 9.09 -5.17
CA PHE A 97 -1.90 9.13 -4.70
C PHE A 97 -1.82 8.65 -3.25
N ASP A 98 -2.28 7.43 -3.04
CA ASP A 98 -2.74 6.90 -1.76
C ASP A 98 -1.72 5.98 -1.06
N GLY A 99 -0.45 6.05 -1.45
CA GLY A 99 0.55 5.10 -0.93
C GLY A 99 0.28 3.64 -1.32
N GLY A 100 -0.64 3.37 -2.26
CA GLY A 100 -1.04 2.04 -2.68
C GLY A 100 -2.20 1.42 -1.90
N LEU A 101 -2.93 2.20 -1.08
CA LEU A 101 -4.08 1.72 -0.28
C LEU A 101 -5.26 1.24 -1.13
N GLY A 102 -5.62 2.02 -2.15
CA GLY A 102 -6.66 1.70 -3.11
C GLY A 102 -8.08 1.59 -2.54
N ILE A 103 -8.95 0.98 -3.34
CA ILE A 103 -10.36 0.72 -2.99
C ILE A 103 -10.44 -0.45 -2.00
N GLY A 104 -11.35 -0.34 -1.01
CA GLY A 104 -11.65 -1.40 -0.03
C GLY A 104 -11.95 -2.75 -0.66
N ASP A 105 -11.44 -3.86 -0.09
CA ASP A 105 -11.64 -5.21 -0.63
C ASP A 105 -13.13 -5.53 -0.81
N ALA A 106 -13.96 -5.24 0.20
CA ALA A 106 -15.41 -5.39 0.13
C ALA A 106 -16.05 -4.55 -1.00
N ALA A 107 -15.53 -3.34 -1.23
CA ALA A 107 -15.99 -2.47 -2.30
C ALA A 107 -15.52 -2.98 -3.68
N VAL A 108 -14.29 -3.48 -3.81
CA VAL A 108 -13.77 -4.09 -5.05
C VAL A 108 -14.58 -5.34 -5.42
N GLU A 109 -14.86 -6.21 -4.45
CA GLU A 109 -15.71 -7.38 -4.66
C GLU A 109 -17.10 -6.99 -5.13
N GLU A 110 -17.76 -6.02 -4.47
CA GLU A 110 -19.10 -5.56 -4.88
C GLU A 110 -19.08 -4.90 -6.27
N LEU A 111 -18.14 -3.99 -6.52
CA LEU A 111 -18.04 -3.25 -7.77
C LEU A 111 -17.79 -4.18 -8.96
N SER A 112 -17.06 -5.29 -8.75
CA SER A 112 -16.75 -6.28 -9.80
C SER A 112 -17.90 -7.23 -10.14
N LYS A 113 -19.00 -7.28 -9.37
CA LYS A 113 -20.15 -8.17 -9.67
C LYS A 113 -20.81 -7.84 -11.01
N GLY A 114 -20.87 -8.80 -11.94
CA GLY A 114 -21.38 -8.56 -13.29
C GLY A 114 -20.43 -7.74 -14.17
N GLY A 115 -19.16 -7.64 -13.78
CA GLY A 115 -18.18 -6.74 -14.36
C GLY A 115 -16.74 -7.24 -14.19
N ARG A 116 -15.79 -6.35 -14.47
CA ARG A 116 -14.35 -6.59 -14.35
C ARG A 116 -13.71 -5.41 -13.64
N ILE A 117 -12.75 -5.71 -12.78
CA ILE A 117 -11.85 -4.70 -12.21
C ILE A 117 -10.40 -5.08 -12.51
N VAL A 118 -9.62 -4.11 -12.97
CA VAL A 118 -8.17 -4.23 -13.12
C VAL A 118 -7.51 -3.13 -12.28
N VAL A 119 -6.63 -3.53 -11.37
CA VAL A 119 -5.91 -2.62 -10.47
C VAL A 119 -4.42 -2.76 -10.72
N HIS A 120 -3.71 -1.63 -10.77
CA HIS A 120 -2.29 -1.64 -10.51
C HIS A 120 -1.88 -0.53 -9.55
N SER A 121 -0.95 -0.83 -8.64
CA SER A 121 -0.53 0.08 -7.60
C SER A 121 0.96 0.04 -7.32
N SER A 122 1.43 1.07 -6.61
CA SER A 122 2.80 1.21 -6.12
C SER A 122 2.75 1.86 -4.75
N ASN A 123 3.57 1.40 -3.82
CA ASN A 123 3.54 1.90 -2.44
C ASN A 123 4.53 3.04 -2.12
N GLY A 124 4.95 3.81 -3.14
CA GLY A 124 5.80 4.99 -2.97
C GLY A 124 7.25 4.68 -2.58
N GLY A 125 8.22 5.01 -3.44
CA GLY A 125 9.67 4.90 -3.15
C GLY A 125 10.22 3.50 -2.87
N LYS A 126 9.35 2.49 -2.71
CA LYS A 126 9.67 1.08 -2.46
C LYS A 126 9.38 0.24 -3.71
N PRO A 127 10.07 -0.91 -3.87
CA PRO A 127 9.95 -1.74 -5.07
C PRO A 127 8.71 -2.65 -5.07
N ILE A 128 7.65 -2.31 -4.32
CA ILE A 128 6.44 -3.15 -4.24
C ILE A 128 5.40 -2.61 -5.22
N HIS A 129 5.05 -3.43 -6.20
CA HIS A 129 4.12 -3.07 -7.28
C HIS A 129 3.11 -4.20 -7.45
N LEU A 130 1.83 -3.92 -7.25
CA LEU A 130 0.81 -4.96 -7.28
C LEU A 130 -0.04 -4.84 -8.53
N PHE A 131 -0.46 -5.98 -9.05
CA PHE A 131 -1.50 -6.13 -10.04
C PHE A 131 -2.63 -6.97 -9.45
N HIS A 132 -3.88 -6.57 -9.70
CA HIS A 132 -5.05 -7.38 -9.37
C HIS A 132 -6.04 -7.38 -10.54
N TRP A 133 -6.63 -8.54 -10.78
CA TRP A 133 -7.74 -8.73 -11.69
C TRP A 133 -8.88 -9.42 -10.95
N PHE A 134 -10.03 -8.74 -10.89
CA PHE A 134 -11.28 -9.28 -10.38
C PHE A 134 -12.29 -9.43 -11.53
N GLU A 135 -13.08 -10.49 -11.47
CA GLU A 135 -14.26 -10.69 -12.32
C GLU A 135 -15.38 -11.27 -11.47
N ASP A 136 -16.58 -10.70 -11.60
CA ASP A 136 -17.80 -11.20 -10.95
C ASP A 136 -17.67 -11.44 -9.43
N GLY A 137 -16.99 -10.53 -8.72
CA GLY A 137 -16.81 -10.60 -7.27
C GLY A 137 -15.67 -11.51 -6.81
N ALA A 138 -14.93 -12.15 -7.73
CA ALA A 138 -13.83 -13.03 -7.38
C ALA A 138 -12.48 -12.46 -7.84
N LEU A 139 -11.48 -12.50 -6.94
CA LEU A 139 -10.10 -12.29 -7.32
C LEU A 139 -9.64 -13.43 -8.24
N ARG A 140 -9.39 -13.12 -9.52
CA ARG A 140 -8.96 -14.08 -10.54
C ARG A 140 -7.45 -14.27 -10.50
N THR A 141 -6.73 -13.16 -10.54
CA THR A 141 -5.26 -13.14 -10.53
C THR A 141 -4.76 -11.92 -9.77
N MET A 142 -3.81 -12.11 -8.86
CA MET A 142 -2.95 -11.04 -8.34
C MET A 142 -1.48 -11.46 -8.39
N PHE A 143 -0.59 -10.48 -8.47
CA PHE A 143 0.84 -10.70 -8.30
C PHE A 143 1.58 -9.40 -7.98
N GLU A 144 2.72 -9.55 -7.32
CA GLU A 144 3.80 -8.55 -7.32
C GLU A 144 4.82 -8.90 -8.42
N ALA A 145 5.30 -10.14 -8.41
CA ALA A 145 6.12 -10.72 -9.46
C ALA A 145 5.26 -11.61 -10.34
N ALA A 146 5.26 -11.38 -11.66
CA ALA A 146 4.41 -12.10 -12.59
C ALA A 146 4.61 -13.62 -12.60
N SER A 147 5.72 -14.16 -12.08
CA SER A 147 5.98 -15.60 -11.90
C SER A 147 5.36 -16.20 -10.64
N ALA A 148 4.96 -15.38 -9.66
CA ALA A 148 4.33 -15.78 -8.41
C ALA A 148 2.92 -15.17 -8.33
N ARG A 149 1.94 -15.90 -8.87
CA ARG A 149 0.55 -15.46 -9.04
C ARG A 149 -0.38 -16.16 -8.04
N TYR A 150 -1.40 -15.44 -7.58
CA TYR A 150 -2.42 -15.95 -6.65
C TYR A 150 -3.83 -15.61 -7.16
N GLY A 151 -4.86 -16.22 -6.58
CA GLY A 151 -6.25 -16.00 -6.94
C GLY A 151 -6.97 -17.29 -7.32
N SER A 152 -8.20 -17.16 -7.83
CA SER A 152 -9.03 -18.30 -8.23
C SER A 152 -8.61 -18.95 -9.55
N THR A 153 -8.00 -18.19 -10.46
CA THR A 153 -7.44 -18.67 -11.73
C THR A 153 -6.09 -18.00 -12.04
N PRO A 154 -5.06 -18.23 -11.20
CA PRO A 154 -3.81 -17.46 -11.23
C PRO A 154 -3.05 -17.58 -12.55
N ASP A 155 -3.20 -18.70 -13.27
CA ASP A 155 -2.45 -18.97 -14.51
C ASP A 155 -3.19 -18.58 -15.79
N GLU A 156 -4.45 -18.12 -15.68
CA GLU A 156 -5.26 -17.77 -16.85
C GLU A 156 -4.64 -16.66 -17.70
N LEU A 157 -3.90 -15.74 -17.06
CA LEU A 157 -3.23 -14.64 -17.74
C LEU A 157 -1.84 -14.99 -18.27
N VAL A 158 -1.27 -16.19 -18.04
CA VAL A 158 0.11 -16.52 -18.45
C VAL A 158 0.38 -16.25 -19.93
N PRO A 159 -0.48 -16.65 -20.90
CA PRO A 159 -0.25 -16.31 -22.29
C PRO A 159 -0.21 -14.79 -22.54
N LEU A 160 -1.10 -14.04 -21.88
CA LEU A 160 -1.19 -12.60 -22.05
C LEU A 160 -0.01 -11.85 -21.40
N LEU A 161 0.43 -12.31 -20.22
CA LEU A 161 1.62 -11.79 -19.53
C LEU A 161 2.85 -11.92 -20.43
N ARG A 162 3.03 -13.07 -21.08
CA ARG A 162 4.11 -13.28 -22.05
C ARG A 162 3.99 -12.35 -23.25
N ASP A 163 2.79 -12.23 -23.82
CA ASP A 163 2.54 -11.36 -24.97
C ASP A 163 2.86 -9.89 -24.70
N VAL A 164 2.60 -9.39 -23.49
CA VAL A 164 2.93 -7.99 -23.13
C VAL A 164 4.39 -7.79 -22.73
N GLY A 165 5.15 -8.88 -22.59
CA GLY A 165 6.60 -8.87 -22.44
C GLY A 165 7.15 -9.42 -21.14
N PHE A 166 6.32 -9.93 -20.20
CA PHE A 166 6.86 -10.52 -18.97
C PHE A 166 7.77 -11.72 -19.26
N PRO A 167 8.89 -11.86 -18.54
CA PRO A 167 9.88 -12.92 -18.77
C PRO A 167 9.38 -14.24 -18.18
N LEU A 168 8.43 -14.87 -18.87
CA LEU A 168 7.78 -16.11 -18.44
C LEU A 168 7.87 -17.22 -19.50
N THR A 169 8.10 -18.45 -19.03
CA THR A 169 7.96 -19.68 -19.82
C THR A 169 6.48 -19.93 -20.16
N PRO A 170 6.16 -20.80 -21.14
CA PRO A 170 4.77 -21.22 -21.38
C PRO A 170 4.05 -21.79 -20.15
N GLU A 171 4.80 -22.38 -19.22
CA GLU A 171 4.33 -22.93 -17.95
C GLU A 171 4.12 -21.83 -16.88
N GLY A 172 4.53 -20.59 -17.16
CA GLY A 172 4.36 -19.45 -16.25
C GLY A 172 5.46 -19.32 -15.20
N GLU A 173 6.58 -20.02 -15.36
CA GLU A 173 7.79 -19.85 -14.55
C GLU A 173 8.63 -18.69 -15.07
N HIS A 174 9.54 -18.15 -14.26
CA HIS A 174 10.45 -17.09 -14.72
C HIS A 174 11.44 -17.63 -15.77
N ASP A 175 11.51 -16.96 -16.92
CA ASP A 175 12.46 -17.27 -17.98
C ASP A 175 13.73 -16.44 -17.83
N GLU A 176 14.79 -17.02 -17.26
CA GLU A 176 16.10 -16.37 -17.09
C GLU A 176 16.77 -15.98 -18.41
N SER A 177 16.33 -16.55 -19.55
CA SER A 177 16.88 -16.24 -20.87
C SER A 177 16.17 -15.08 -21.58
N ALA A 178 15.00 -14.68 -21.08
CA ALA A 178 14.23 -13.58 -21.63
C ALA A 178 14.90 -12.22 -21.32
N PRO A 179 14.75 -11.22 -22.20
CA PRO A 179 15.27 -9.88 -21.92
C PRO A 179 14.55 -9.27 -20.71
N ASP A 180 15.29 -8.47 -19.94
CA ASP A 180 14.69 -7.67 -18.88
C ASP A 180 13.72 -6.64 -19.46
N VAL A 181 12.56 -6.50 -18.83
CA VAL A 181 11.49 -5.58 -19.26
C VAL A 181 11.08 -4.70 -18.12
N ASP A 182 10.61 -3.50 -18.45
CA ASP A 182 10.00 -2.64 -17.46
C ASP A 182 8.67 -3.25 -16.99
N GLY A 183 8.67 -3.85 -15.79
CA GLY A 183 7.49 -4.52 -15.24
C GLY A 183 6.29 -3.59 -15.13
N LYS A 184 6.47 -2.29 -14.86
CA LYS A 184 5.36 -1.34 -14.79
C LYS A 184 4.78 -1.04 -16.16
N ALA A 185 5.65 -0.87 -17.15
CA ALA A 185 5.20 -0.70 -18.53
C ALA A 185 4.46 -1.96 -19.02
N ALA A 186 4.91 -3.15 -18.62
CA ALA A 186 4.24 -4.41 -18.92
C ALA A 186 2.88 -4.54 -18.22
N VAL A 187 2.73 -4.09 -16.97
CA VAL A 187 1.44 -4.03 -16.26
C VAL A 187 0.46 -3.06 -16.94
N LEU A 188 0.92 -1.90 -17.40
CA LEU A 188 0.07 -0.96 -18.14
C LEU A 188 -0.38 -1.54 -19.50
N ALA A 189 0.53 -2.20 -20.20
CA ALA A 189 0.19 -2.94 -21.42
C ALA A 189 -0.83 -4.06 -21.15
N LEU A 190 -0.65 -4.83 -20.06
CA LEU A 190 -1.62 -5.83 -19.61
C LEU A 190 -2.99 -5.21 -19.32
N THR A 191 -3.00 -4.04 -18.69
CA THR A 191 -4.21 -3.30 -18.36
C THR A 191 -4.95 -2.90 -19.63
N GLU A 192 -4.27 -2.33 -20.64
CA GLU A 192 -4.89 -2.03 -21.93
C GLU A 192 -5.44 -3.31 -22.60
N ARG A 193 -4.71 -4.43 -22.52
CA ARG A 193 -5.15 -5.70 -23.12
C ARG A 193 -6.37 -6.33 -22.44
N LEU A 194 -6.60 -6.08 -21.16
CA LEU A 194 -7.74 -6.62 -20.42
C LEU A 194 -8.98 -5.72 -20.44
N THR A 195 -8.77 -4.43 -20.72
CA THR A 195 -9.82 -3.40 -20.58
C THR A 195 -10.12 -2.68 -21.89
N GLY A 196 -9.25 -2.75 -22.88
CA GLY A 196 -9.28 -1.91 -24.08
C GLY A 196 -9.01 -0.42 -23.81
N VAL A 197 -8.71 -0.05 -22.56
CA VAL A 197 -8.45 1.34 -22.17
C VAL A 197 -6.96 1.63 -22.26
N ARG A 198 -6.59 2.50 -23.20
CA ARG A 198 -5.21 2.94 -23.38
C ARG A 198 -4.87 4.08 -22.44
N VAL A 199 -4.31 3.74 -21.27
CA VAL A 199 -3.83 4.73 -20.30
C VAL A 199 -2.59 5.44 -20.87
N THR A 200 -2.65 6.74 -21.09
CA THR A 200 -1.47 7.55 -21.46
C THR A 200 -1.38 8.77 -20.55
N GLU A 201 -0.23 9.44 -20.52
CA GLU A 201 -0.11 10.69 -19.76
C GLU A 201 -1.13 11.75 -20.24
N PRO A 202 -1.30 12.03 -21.55
CA PRO A 202 -2.38 12.92 -22.01
C PRO A 202 -3.79 12.45 -21.61
N PHE A 203 -4.04 11.13 -21.67
CA PHE A 203 -5.34 10.58 -21.26
C PHE A 203 -5.68 10.88 -19.79
N LEU A 204 -4.68 10.86 -18.90
CA LEU A 204 -4.87 11.20 -17.49
C LEU A 204 -4.90 12.72 -17.28
N GLN A 205 -4.09 13.48 -18.03
CA GLN A 205 -3.97 14.94 -17.90
C GLN A 205 -5.16 15.72 -18.47
N ASP A 206 -5.82 15.19 -19.50
CA ASP A 206 -6.92 15.89 -20.18
C ASP A 206 -8.30 15.54 -19.59
N ALA A 207 -8.36 14.63 -18.61
CA ALA A 207 -9.60 14.20 -17.99
C ALA A 207 -10.10 15.19 -16.93
N THR A 208 -11.41 15.40 -16.86
CA THR A 208 -12.05 16.08 -15.72
C THR A 208 -12.43 15.03 -14.68
N TYR A 209 -11.84 15.11 -13.50
CA TYR A 209 -12.07 14.17 -12.40
C TYR A 209 -13.22 14.64 -11.52
N ALA A 210 -14.15 13.74 -11.20
CA ALA A 210 -14.96 13.87 -9.99
C ALA A 210 -14.09 13.48 -8.79
N LEU A 211 -14.03 14.34 -7.78
CA LEU A 211 -13.18 14.15 -6.62
C LEU A 211 -13.99 13.70 -5.40
N GLY A 212 -13.42 12.82 -4.60
CA GLY A 212 -13.94 12.49 -3.28
C GLY A 212 -12.83 12.14 -2.29
N ILE A 213 -13.02 12.55 -1.05
CA ILE A 213 -12.14 12.22 0.08
C ILE A 213 -12.55 10.83 0.57
N VAL A 214 -11.66 9.86 0.38
CA VAL A 214 -11.83 8.48 0.86
C VAL A 214 -11.37 8.45 2.31
N PRO A 215 -12.21 8.03 3.27
CA PRO A 215 -11.82 8.00 4.67
C PRO A 215 -10.73 6.96 4.92
N GLU A 216 -9.92 7.17 5.97
CA GLU A 216 -9.07 6.13 6.52
C GLU A 216 -9.94 4.89 6.79
N ARG A 217 -9.46 3.71 6.35
CA ARG A 217 -10.14 2.47 6.73
C ARG A 217 -9.95 2.31 8.23
N PRO A 218 -11.02 2.06 9.00
CA PRO A 218 -10.83 1.73 10.41
C PRO A 218 -9.87 0.55 10.46
N ALA A 219 -8.75 0.72 11.16
CA ALA A 219 -7.84 -0.39 11.40
C ALA A 219 -8.69 -1.56 11.89
N GLU A 220 -8.65 -2.71 11.20
CA GLU A 220 -9.29 -3.90 11.73
C GLU A 220 -8.79 -4.05 13.16
N GLU A 221 -9.70 -4.03 14.14
CA GLU A 221 -9.30 -4.16 15.54
C GLU A 221 -8.53 -5.47 15.66
N TRP A 222 -7.21 -5.35 15.83
CA TRP A 222 -6.34 -6.52 15.93
C TRP A 222 -6.79 -7.30 17.16
N THR A 223 -7.41 -8.45 16.95
CA THR A 223 -7.96 -9.26 18.05
C THR A 223 -6.87 -9.95 18.86
N GLY A 224 -5.66 -10.04 18.31
CA GLY A 224 -4.51 -10.66 18.95
C GLY A 224 -3.25 -10.71 18.07
N VAL A 225 -2.17 -11.21 18.65
CA VAL A 225 -0.88 -11.43 17.99
C VAL A 225 -0.51 -12.91 18.12
N ILE A 226 -0.15 -13.52 17.00
CA ILE A 226 0.42 -14.87 16.96
C ILE A 226 1.91 -14.75 16.65
N ILE A 227 2.74 -15.32 17.52
CA ILE A 227 4.16 -15.56 17.25
C ILE A 227 4.32 -17.04 16.97
N ASP A 228 4.68 -17.36 15.73
CA ASP A 228 5.02 -18.71 15.29
C ASP A 228 6.42 -18.70 14.68
N ILE A 229 7.40 -19.17 15.46
CA ILE A 229 8.81 -19.18 15.08
C ILE A 229 9.30 -20.62 15.14
N THR A 230 9.90 -21.10 14.06
CA THR A 230 10.63 -22.38 14.06
C THR A 230 12.12 -22.08 13.99
N ASP A 231 12.89 -22.64 14.92
CA ASP A 231 14.34 -22.43 14.96
C ASP A 231 15.10 -23.27 13.92
N ALA A 232 16.41 -23.09 13.85
CA ALA A 232 17.28 -23.82 12.92
C ALA A 232 17.37 -25.35 13.19
N HIS A 233 16.85 -25.81 14.33
CA HIS A 233 16.79 -27.21 14.73
C HIS A 233 15.40 -27.82 14.50
N GLY A 234 14.45 -27.04 13.99
CA GLY A 234 13.07 -27.46 13.76
C GLY A 234 12.19 -27.40 15.02
N GLU A 235 12.67 -26.79 16.12
CA GLU A 235 11.86 -26.58 17.32
C GLU A 235 10.93 -25.38 17.10
N ARG A 236 9.63 -25.60 17.27
CA ARG A 236 8.59 -24.59 17.05
C ARG A 236 8.19 -23.93 18.37
N PHE A 237 8.29 -22.60 18.40
CA PHE A 237 7.67 -21.73 19.38
C PHE A 237 6.36 -21.16 18.80
N TYR A 238 5.23 -21.55 19.37
CA TYR A 238 3.92 -21.00 19.03
C TYR A 238 3.31 -20.34 20.26
N ARG A 239 2.89 -19.08 20.13
CA ARG A 239 2.14 -18.38 21.17
C ARG A 239 1.18 -17.36 20.59
N GLU A 240 0.00 -17.31 21.17
CA GLU A 240 -1.07 -16.38 20.83
C GLU A 240 -1.38 -15.52 22.05
N TRP A 241 -1.58 -14.22 21.83
CA TRP A 241 -2.09 -13.29 22.82
C TRP A 241 -3.27 -12.53 22.25
N THR A 242 -4.32 -12.38 23.04
CA THR A 242 -5.45 -11.52 22.70
C THR A 242 -5.10 -10.05 22.91
N TYR A 243 -5.84 -9.16 22.26
CA TYR A 243 -5.73 -7.72 22.47
C TYR A 243 -5.85 -7.33 23.95
N GLU A 244 -6.84 -7.88 24.67
CA GLU A 244 -7.06 -7.60 26.09
C GLU A 244 -5.86 -7.97 26.96
N GLU A 245 -5.21 -9.10 26.67
CA GLU A 245 -4.02 -9.54 27.40
C GLU A 245 -2.83 -8.62 27.17
N ILE A 246 -2.65 -8.14 25.92
CA ILE A 246 -1.59 -7.20 25.55
C ILE A 246 -1.86 -5.83 26.19
N ALA A 247 -3.09 -5.32 26.10
CA ALA A 247 -3.50 -4.05 26.69
C ALA A 247 -3.31 -4.06 28.21
N ALA A 248 -3.78 -5.12 28.89
CA ALA A 248 -3.60 -5.26 30.33
C ALA A 248 -2.13 -5.40 30.73
N ALA A 249 -1.30 -6.08 29.92
CA ALA A 249 0.15 -6.17 30.16
C ALA A 249 0.85 -4.81 29.98
N SER A 250 0.47 -4.05 28.96
CA SER A 250 0.97 -2.70 28.69
C SER A 250 0.61 -1.74 29.82
N ASP A 251 -0.65 -1.76 30.28
CA ASP A 251 -1.09 -0.93 31.40
C ASP A 251 -0.41 -1.29 32.72
N ARG A 252 -0.18 -2.59 32.99
CA ARG A 252 0.64 -3.02 34.15
C ARG A 252 2.07 -2.51 34.04
N ALA A 253 2.73 -2.70 32.90
CA ALA A 253 4.09 -2.24 32.67
C ALA A 253 4.20 -0.71 32.84
N ARG A 254 3.21 0.04 32.34
CA ARG A 254 3.13 1.49 32.51
C ARG A 254 2.88 1.90 33.95
N ALA A 255 2.05 1.18 34.70
CA ALA A 255 1.84 1.42 36.13
C ALA A 255 3.11 1.13 36.96
N GLU A 256 3.83 0.06 36.64
CA GLU A 256 5.11 -0.29 37.28
C GLU A 256 6.20 0.73 36.97
N ALA A 257 6.32 1.17 35.72
CA ALA A 257 7.28 2.20 35.32
C ALA A 257 7.03 3.56 36.01
N ASN A 258 5.76 3.86 36.32
CA ASN A 258 5.36 5.09 37.00
C ASN A 258 5.34 4.95 38.54
N ALA A 259 5.69 3.79 39.10
CA ALA A 259 5.75 3.60 40.53
C ALA A 259 6.93 4.40 41.13
N PRO A 260 6.71 5.16 42.22
CA PRO A 260 7.79 5.94 42.84
C PRO A 260 8.85 5.02 43.44
N VAL A 261 10.10 5.19 42.99
CA VAL A 261 11.26 4.48 43.55
C VAL A 261 11.55 5.02 44.95
N VAL A 262 11.23 4.23 45.98
CA VAL A 262 11.57 4.56 47.37
C VAL A 262 13.01 4.12 47.64
N ILE A 263 13.94 5.08 47.65
CA ILE A 263 15.31 4.85 48.12
C ILE A 263 15.32 4.92 49.65
N ALA A 264 15.38 3.76 50.31
CA ALA A 264 15.62 3.70 51.75
C ALA A 264 17.12 3.90 52.01
N TYR A 265 17.48 4.97 52.74
CA TYR A 265 18.83 5.17 53.25
C TYR A 265 18.98 4.45 54.60
N ASP A 266 19.77 3.37 54.64
CA ASP A 266 20.25 2.79 55.88
C ASP A 266 21.40 3.65 56.43
N ALA A 267 21.22 4.19 57.64
CA ALA A 267 22.25 4.97 58.32
C ALA A 267 23.37 4.03 58.83
N PRO A 268 24.66 4.33 58.57
CA PRO A 268 25.75 3.44 58.95
C PRO A 268 26.03 3.48 60.46
N GLN A 269 26.19 2.28 61.04
CA GLN A 269 26.63 2.07 62.41
C GLN A 269 28.07 2.56 62.61
N ALA A 270 28.27 3.42 63.62
CA ALA A 270 29.60 3.87 64.03
C ALA A 270 30.41 2.69 64.62
N THR A 271 31.59 2.44 64.07
CA THR A 271 32.62 1.61 64.69
C THR A 271 33.96 2.33 64.71
N ASP A 272 34.67 2.10 65.80
CA ASP A 272 35.77 2.87 66.37
C ASP A 272 37.03 3.01 65.50
N ARG A 273 37.66 4.19 65.61
CA ARG A 273 39.03 4.48 65.14
C ARG A 273 40.07 3.95 66.14
N PRO A 274 41.19 3.36 65.68
CA PRO A 274 42.44 3.34 66.44
C PRO A 274 43.24 4.64 66.20
N GLN A 275 43.80 5.17 67.28
CA GLN A 275 44.79 6.25 67.32
C GLN A 275 46.15 5.74 66.86
N ASP A 276 46.86 6.51 66.04
CA ASP A 276 48.33 6.58 66.10
C ASP A 276 48.84 7.97 65.68
N GLY A 277 49.86 8.42 66.41
CA GLY A 277 50.24 9.82 66.62
C GLY A 277 51.23 10.47 65.62
N PRO A 278 51.75 11.66 65.94
CA PRO A 278 52.06 12.71 64.96
C PRO A 278 53.55 12.80 64.58
N GLY A 279 53.82 13.22 63.34
CA GLY A 279 55.14 13.64 62.87
C GLY A 279 55.11 15.07 62.32
N GLU A 280 55.87 15.96 62.98
CA GLU A 280 56.06 17.38 62.66
C GLU A 280 56.60 17.63 61.25
N VAL A 281 56.13 18.71 60.61
CA VAL A 281 56.89 19.42 59.56
C VAL A 281 57.04 20.89 59.99
N ARG A 282 58.29 21.31 60.16
CA ARG A 282 58.70 22.68 60.52
C ARG A 282 58.41 23.67 59.40
N LYS A 283 58.00 24.88 59.80
CA LYS A 283 57.96 26.10 58.98
C LYS A 283 59.37 26.65 58.73
N GLY A 284 59.54 27.28 57.57
CA GLY A 284 60.68 28.10 57.16
C GLY A 284 60.60 28.40 55.69
#